data_AF-A0A538BD72-F1
#
_entry.id   AF-A0A538BD72-F1
#
_cell.length_a   1.000
_cell.length_b   1.000
_cell.length_c   1.000
_cell.angle_alpha   90.00
_cell.angle_beta   90.00
_cell.angle_gamma   90.00
#
_symmetry.space_group_name_H-M   'P 1'
#
loop_
_entity.id
_entity.type
_entity.pdbx_description
1 polymer ?
#
loop_
_entity_poly.entity_id
_entity_poly.type
_entity_poly.pdbx_seq_one_letter_code
_entity_poly.pdbx_strand_id
1 'polypeptide(L)'
;MDHELSTDSEATYRLPRSVTPSRYDLTLEPSLDTATFEGHEAIAVTVHEPVTEIVLNAKELEVLDGSLEAADGSAIDLEKVVLDAGSERVTLGLADTATPGEWNLRLRFRGTLNDRMVGFYRSRYDDEGASYVIAATHFEATDARMCFPCWDEPDLKATFGVTVVAADGLTALSNAPEIERRSLPDGRVRVRFADTMI
;
A
#
# COMPACT_ATOMS: atom_id res chain seq x y z
N MET A 1 8.54 -25.86 37.53
CA MET A 1 7.91 -26.61 36.43
C MET A 1 7.51 -25.55 35.45
N ASP A 2 8.49 -25.18 34.64
CA ASP A 2 8.44 -24.03 33.77
C ASP A 2 7.72 -24.46 32.49
N HIS A 3 6.57 -23.84 32.23
CA HIS A 3 5.86 -24.03 30.99
C HIS A 3 6.56 -23.20 29.90
N GLU A 4 7.43 -23.85 29.14
CA GLU A 4 7.76 -23.41 27.78
C GLU A 4 6.46 -23.43 26.95
N LEU A 5 5.89 -22.25 26.72
CA LEU A 5 4.74 -22.03 25.85
C LEU A 5 5.20 -21.26 24.60
N SER A 6 5.13 -22.00 23.49
CA SER A 6 4.95 -21.57 22.10
C SER A 6 5.96 -20.62 21.45
N THR A 7 6.99 -21.20 20.84
CA THR A 7 7.71 -20.61 19.69
C THR A 7 7.07 -20.94 18.34
N ASP A 8 5.96 -21.71 18.33
CA ASP A 8 5.38 -22.28 17.10
C ASP A 8 4.15 -21.49 16.56
N SER A 9 3.59 -20.58 17.37
CA SER A 9 2.45 -19.74 16.96
C SER A 9 2.88 -18.52 16.14
N GLU A 10 4.01 -17.88 16.48
CA GLU A 10 4.48 -16.66 15.79
C GLU A 10 4.87 -16.91 14.32
N ALA A 11 5.45 -18.07 14.01
CA ALA A 11 5.87 -18.42 12.65
C ALA A 11 4.70 -18.54 11.66
N THR A 12 3.49 -18.83 12.15
CA THR A 12 2.29 -18.96 11.31
C THR A 12 1.73 -17.59 10.89
N TYR A 13 1.94 -16.55 11.70
CA TYR A 13 1.37 -15.21 11.48
C TYR A 13 2.28 -14.25 10.71
N ARG A 14 3.58 -14.53 10.60
CA ARG A 14 4.50 -13.71 9.81
C ARG A 14 4.39 -14.00 8.31
N LEU A 15 4.63 -12.98 7.50
CA LEU A 15 4.83 -13.11 6.07
C LEU A 15 6.14 -13.87 5.77
N PRO A 16 6.18 -14.63 4.66
CA PRO A 16 7.42 -15.21 4.16
C PRO A 16 8.50 -14.14 3.97
N ARG A 17 9.74 -14.47 4.34
CA ARG A 17 10.91 -13.58 4.17
C ARG A 17 11.68 -13.84 2.86
N SER A 18 11.07 -14.60 1.94
CA SER A 18 11.60 -14.84 0.59
C SER A 18 11.67 -13.56 -0.24
N VAL A 19 10.85 -12.56 0.09
CA VAL A 19 10.86 -11.23 -0.52
C VAL A 19 10.76 -10.17 0.58
N THR A 20 11.59 -9.13 0.51
CA THR A 20 11.60 -8.02 1.49
C THR A 20 11.58 -6.67 0.79
N PRO A 21 10.80 -5.68 1.27
CA PRO A 21 10.74 -4.35 0.70
C PRO A 21 11.87 -3.46 1.22
N SER A 22 12.26 -2.46 0.43
CA SER A 22 13.20 -1.40 0.82
C SER A 22 12.66 0.01 0.57
N ARG A 23 11.77 0.17 -0.41
CA ARG A 23 11.15 1.45 -0.75
C ARG A 23 9.74 1.26 -1.32
N TYR A 24 8.83 2.17 -0.95
CA TYR A 24 7.51 2.33 -1.56
C TYR A 24 7.42 3.69 -2.27
N ASP A 25 7.12 3.69 -3.56
CA ASP A 25 6.64 4.87 -4.28
C ASP A 25 5.12 4.75 -4.44
N LEU A 26 4.38 5.40 -3.54
CA LEU A 26 2.93 5.27 -3.39
C LEU A 26 2.21 6.50 -3.95
N THR A 27 1.24 6.26 -4.83
CA THR A 27 0.30 7.28 -5.32
C THR A 27 -1.11 6.92 -4.88
N LEU A 28 -1.79 7.82 -4.16
CA LEU A 28 -3.17 7.66 -3.71
C LEU A 28 -4.09 8.68 -4.37
N GLU A 29 -5.23 8.23 -4.86
CA GLU A 29 -6.22 9.05 -5.58
C GLU A 29 -7.60 8.93 -4.90
N PRO A 30 -7.80 9.60 -3.75
CA PRO A 30 -9.08 9.56 -3.05
C PRO A 30 -10.16 10.37 -3.77
N SER A 31 -11.37 9.81 -3.78
CA SER A 31 -12.60 10.48 -4.20
C SER A 31 -13.54 10.58 -3.00
N LEU A 32 -13.70 11.80 -2.47
CA LEU A 32 -14.58 12.06 -1.32
C LEU A 32 -16.05 11.90 -1.67
N ASP A 33 -16.43 12.17 -2.93
CA ASP A 33 -17.80 12.08 -3.43
C ASP A 33 -18.29 10.64 -3.48
N THR A 34 -17.45 9.73 -4.00
CA THR A 34 -17.78 8.30 -4.11
C THR A 34 -17.36 7.49 -2.89
N ALA A 35 -16.62 8.09 -1.96
CA ALA A 35 -16.04 7.42 -0.80
C ALA A 35 -15.14 6.23 -1.19
N THR A 36 -14.39 6.37 -2.27
CA THR A 36 -13.48 5.34 -2.78
C THR A 36 -12.11 5.95 -3.02
N PHE A 37 -11.11 5.11 -3.23
CA PHE A 37 -9.81 5.54 -3.72
C PHE A 37 -9.24 4.51 -4.67
N GLU A 38 -8.46 4.99 -5.63
CA GLU A 38 -7.53 4.17 -6.40
C GLU A 38 -6.12 4.45 -5.91
N GLY A 39 -5.26 3.46 -6.02
CA GLY A 39 -3.86 3.56 -5.64
C GLY A 39 -2.97 2.83 -6.63
N HIS A 40 -1.77 3.37 -6.76
CA HIS A 40 -0.68 2.79 -7.54
C HIS A 40 0.55 2.78 -6.65
N GLU A 41 1.24 1.66 -6.60
CA GLU A 41 2.52 1.57 -5.90
C GLU A 41 3.57 0.89 -6.76
N ALA A 42 4.81 1.32 -6.54
CA ALA A 42 6.01 0.67 -7.03
C ALA A 42 6.87 0.38 -5.80
N ILE A 43 7.09 -0.89 -5.50
CA ILE A 43 7.80 -1.33 -4.31
C ILE A 43 9.16 -1.89 -4.75
N ALA A 44 10.24 -1.25 -4.34
CA ALA A 44 11.57 -1.85 -4.49
C ALA A 44 11.68 -3.03 -3.52
N VAL A 45 11.93 -4.21 -4.05
CA VAL A 45 12.00 -5.47 -3.30
C VAL A 45 13.25 -6.26 -3.63
N THR A 46 13.79 -6.95 -2.63
CA THR A 46 14.83 -7.96 -2.82
C THR A 46 14.18 -9.34 -2.73
N VAL A 47 14.35 -10.15 -3.78
CA VAL A 47 13.99 -11.56 -3.83
C VAL A 47 15.21 -12.38 -3.38
N HIS A 48 15.07 -13.21 -2.35
CA HIS A 48 16.19 -13.93 -1.71
C HIS A 48 16.36 -15.36 -2.23
N GLU A 49 15.29 -15.95 -2.74
CA GLU A 49 15.25 -17.30 -3.31
C GLU A 49 14.28 -17.32 -4.50
N PRO A 50 14.37 -18.30 -5.43
CA PRO A 50 13.42 -18.38 -6.53
C PRO A 50 11.97 -18.48 -6.02
N VAL A 51 11.10 -17.59 -6.50
CA VAL A 51 9.67 -17.56 -6.09
C VAL A 51 8.75 -17.53 -7.30
N THR A 52 7.60 -18.17 -7.16
CA THR A 52 6.47 -18.08 -8.12
C THR A 52 5.30 -17.30 -7.55
N GLU A 53 5.38 -16.88 -6.29
CA GLU A 53 4.35 -16.07 -5.64
C GLU A 53 4.97 -15.10 -4.62
N ILE A 54 4.29 -13.98 -4.41
CA ILE A 54 4.63 -12.97 -3.40
C ILE A 54 3.40 -12.80 -2.50
N VAL A 55 3.61 -12.80 -1.18
CA VAL A 55 2.52 -12.66 -0.19
C VAL A 55 2.68 -11.35 0.57
N LEU A 56 1.63 -10.53 0.60
CA LEU A 56 1.56 -9.24 1.30
C LEU A 56 0.37 -9.22 2.28
N ASN A 57 0.33 -8.26 3.18
CA ASN A 57 -0.90 -7.92 3.91
C ASN A 57 -1.79 -7.04 3.02
N ALA A 58 -3.08 -7.37 2.96
CA ALA A 58 -4.10 -6.57 2.31
C ALA A 58 -5.47 -6.91 2.90
N LYS A 59 -6.29 -5.89 3.17
CA LYS A 59 -7.61 -6.05 3.77
C LYS A 59 -8.60 -5.08 3.14
N GLU A 60 -9.73 -5.59 2.67
CA GLU A 60 -10.78 -4.77 2.05
C GLU A 60 -10.29 -3.94 0.85
N LEU A 61 -9.26 -4.43 0.17
CA LEU A 61 -8.71 -3.88 -1.07
C LEU A 61 -9.03 -4.81 -2.23
N GLU A 62 -8.97 -4.28 -3.44
CA GLU A 62 -8.99 -5.07 -4.67
C GLU A 62 -7.78 -4.70 -5.52
N VAL A 63 -6.90 -5.67 -5.74
CA VAL A 63 -5.75 -5.53 -6.65
C VAL A 63 -6.26 -5.76 -8.07
N LEU A 64 -6.10 -4.74 -8.91
CA LEU A 64 -6.66 -4.68 -10.26
C LEU A 64 -5.69 -5.24 -11.30
N ASP A 65 -4.40 -4.92 -11.16
CA ASP A 65 -3.30 -5.47 -11.96
C ASP A 65 -1.96 -5.28 -11.23
N GLY A 66 -0.91 -5.89 -11.77
CA GLY A 66 0.44 -5.72 -11.30
C GLY A 66 1.47 -6.49 -12.12
N SER A 67 2.74 -6.22 -11.82
CA SER A 67 3.89 -6.85 -12.46
C SER A 67 5.11 -6.78 -11.54
N LEU A 68 6.04 -7.71 -11.70
CA LEU A 68 7.35 -7.68 -11.09
C LEU A 68 8.39 -7.31 -12.16
N GLU A 69 9.00 -6.14 -12.06
CA GLU A 69 9.92 -5.59 -13.05
C GLU A 69 11.37 -5.68 -12.59
N ALA A 70 12.27 -6.12 -13.47
CA ALA A 70 13.70 -6.07 -13.25
C ALA A 70 14.30 -4.75 -13.77
N ALA A 71 15.51 -4.42 -13.32
CA ALA A 71 16.20 -3.19 -13.71
C ALA A 71 16.54 -3.11 -15.22
N ASP A 72 16.61 -4.26 -15.91
CA ASP A 72 16.85 -4.32 -17.36
C ASP A 72 15.58 -4.11 -18.21
N GLY A 73 14.43 -3.90 -17.57
CA GLY A 73 13.14 -3.70 -18.20
C GLY A 73 12.37 -4.99 -18.51
N SER A 74 12.92 -6.16 -18.17
CA SER A 74 12.13 -7.40 -18.18
C SER A 74 11.06 -7.35 -17.08
N ALA A 75 9.91 -7.96 -17.32
CA ALA A 75 8.79 -7.96 -16.40
C ALA A 75 8.11 -9.33 -16.36
N ILE A 76 7.66 -9.72 -15.18
CA ILE A 76 6.83 -10.90 -14.93
C ILE A 76 5.46 -10.39 -14.50
N ASP A 77 4.45 -10.62 -15.35
CA ASP A 77 3.07 -10.24 -15.03
C ASP A 77 2.50 -11.11 -13.91
N LEU A 78 1.49 -10.57 -13.22
CA LEU A 78 0.68 -11.38 -12.32
C LEU A 78 -0.25 -12.30 -13.12
N GLU A 79 -0.14 -13.61 -12.89
CA GLU A 79 -1.08 -14.59 -13.43
C GLU A 79 -2.32 -14.71 -12.53
N LYS A 80 -2.15 -14.50 -11.23
CA LYS A 80 -3.21 -14.71 -10.24
C LYS A 80 -3.11 -13.75 -9.08
N VAL A 81 -4.26 -13.30 -8.59
CA VAL A 81 -4.40 -12.55 -7.35
C VAL A 81 -5.41 -13.27 -6.47
N VAL A 82 -5.02 -13.62 -5.25
CA VAL A 82 -5.91 -14.26 -4.27
C VAL A 82 -5.89 -13.46 -2.98
N LEU A 83 -7.03 -12.86 -2.63
CA LEU A 83 -7.22 -12.25 -1.32
C LEU A 83 -7.84 -13.27 -0.37
N ASP A 84 -7.21 -13.44 0.78
CA ASP A 84 -7.72 -14.23 1.90
C ASP A 84 -8.12 -13.28 3.03
N ALA A 85 -9.43 -13.08 3.17
CA ALA A 85 -10.00 -12.22 4.21
C ALA A 85 -9.77 -12.77 5.63
N GLY A 86 -9.56 -14.08 5.80
CA GLY A 86 -9.31 -14.69 7.10
C GLY A 86 -7.90 -14.44 7.61
N SER A 87 -6.92 -14.41 6.72
CA SER A 87 -5.52 -14.10 7.06
C SER A 87 -5.13 -12.64 6.79
N GLU A 88 -6.02 -11.84 6.19
CA GLU A 88 -5.77 -10.45 5.75
C GLU A 88 -4.54 -10.34 4.85
N ARG A 89 -4.42 -11.29 3.92
CA ARG A 89 -3.30 -11.40 2.99
C ARG A 89 -3.77 -11.40 1.56
N VAL A 90 -2.89 -10.94 0.68
CA VAL A 90 -2.98 -11.15 -0.76
C VAL A 90 -1.80 -11.99 -1.22
N THR A 91 -2.08 -13.05 -1.97
CA THR A 91 -1.09 -13.84 -2.70
C THR A 91 -1.12 -13.43 -4.16
N LEU A 92 0.03 -12.97 -4.65
CA LEU A 92 0.29 -12.55 -6.02
C LEU A 92 1.04 -13.68 -6.72
N GLY A 93 0.35 -14.47 -7.54
CA GLY A 93 0.94 -15.51 -8.36
C GLY A 93 1.59 -14.90 -9.60
N LEU A 94 2.86 -15.23 -9.84
CA LEU A 94 3.66 -14.75 -10.95
C LEU A 94 3.56 -15.69 -12.16
N ALA A 95 3.50 -15.13 -13.37
CA ALA A 95 3.45 -15.90 -14.61
C ALA A 95 4.75 -16.66 -14.94
N ASP A 96 5.86 -16.31 -14.27
CA ASP A 96 7.15 -16.98 -14.36
C ASP A 96 7.86 -16.93 -12.99
N THR A 97 8.94 -17.67 -12.84
CA THR A 97 9.75 -17.70 -11.62
C THR A 97 10.63 -16.46 -11.54
N ALA A 98 10.43 -15.65 -10.49
CA ALA A 98 11.36 -14.58 -10.16
C ALA A 98 12.63 -15.17 -9.53
N THR A 99 13.79 -14.85 -10.09
CA THR A 99 15.08 -15.27 -9.55
C THR A 99 15.57 -14.32 -8.46
N PRO A 100 16.50 -14.77 -7.59
CA PRO A 100 17.08 -13.91 -6.57
C PRO A 100 17.71 -12.64 -7.14
N GLY A 101 17.41 -11.49 -6.54
CA GLY A 101 17.88 -10.20 -7.00
C GLY A 101 16.95 -9.04 -6.63
N GLU A 102 17.25 -7.88 -7.20
CA GLU A 102 16.47 -6.65 -7.01
C GLU A 102 15.37 -6.55 -8.07
N TRP A 103 14.16 -6.27 -7.61
CA TRP A 103 12.97 -6.12 -8.44
C TRP A 103 12.15 -4.91 -8.01
N ASN A 104 11.23 -4.49 -8.87
CA ASN A 104 10.20 -3.50 -8.57
C ASN A 104 8.82 -4.13 -8.74
N LEU A 105 8.11 -4.33 -7.62
CA LEU A 105 6.74 -4.82 -7.63
C LEU A 105 5.80 -3.65 -7.86
N ARG A 106 5.11 -3.63 -9.00
CA ARG A 106 4.06 -2.66 -9.31
C ARG A 106 2.70 -3.25 -9.03
N LEU A 107 1.85 -2.48 -8.35
CA LEU A 107 0.47 -2.85 -8.11
C LEU A 107 -0.44 -1.65 -8.36
N ARG A 108 -1.58 -1.92 -9.01
CA ARG A 108 -2.73 -1.03 -9.05
C ARG A 108 -3.84 -1.64 -8.22
N PHE A 109 -4.43 -0.86 -7.34
CA PHE A 109 -5.47 -1.33 -6.44
C PHE A 109 -6.56 -0.29 -6.23
N ARG A 110 -7.70 -0.73 -5.71
CA ARG A 110 -8.79 0.14 -5.25
C ARG A 110 -9.26 -0.24 -3.87
N GLY A 111 -9.79 0.73 -3.15
CA GLY A 111 -10.40 0.53 -1.84
C GLY A 111 -11.53 1.53 -1.57
N THR A 112 -12.12 1.41 -0.38
CA THR A 112 -13.21 2.27 0.07
C THR A 112 -12.73 3.13 1.24
N LEU A 113 -13.07 4.41 1.23
CA LEU A 113 -12.94 5.30 2.39
C LEU A 113 -14.00 4.90 3.41
N ASN A 114 -13.61 4.09 4.39
CA ASN A 114 -14.52 3.60 5.42
C ASN A 114 -14.90 4.70 6.44
N ASP A 115 -15.87 4.41 7.30
CA ASP A 115 -16.36 5.32 8.35
C ASP A 115 -15.92 4.88 9.77
N ARG A 116 -14.84 4.06 9.88
CA ARG A 116 -14.39 3.40 11.12
C ARG A 116 -13.14 4.02 11.77
N MET A 117 -12.60 5.11 11.22
CA MET A 117 -11.40 5.79 11.74
C MET A 117 -10.13 4.91 11.82
N VAL A 118 -10.04 3.93 10.91
CA VAL A 118 -8.90 3.01 10.76
C VAL A 118 -8.57 2.83 9.28
N GLY A 119 -7.33 2.52 8.96
CA GLY A 119 -6.86 2.41 7.58
C GLY A 119 -6.98 3.74 6.86
N PHE A 120 -7.49 3.73 5.63
CA PHE A 120 -7.88 4.95 4.93
C PHE A 120 -9.39 5.18 5.07
N TYR A 121 -9.76 6.25 5.78
CA TYR A 121 -11.14 6.52 6.16
C TYR A 121 -11.55 7.94 5.81
N ARG A 122 -12.86 8.19 5.76
CA ARG A 122 -13.39 9.56 5.70
C ARG A 122 -13.99 9.97 7.03
N SER A 123 -13.96 11.26 7.31
CA SER A 123 -14.66 11.87 8.43
C SER A 123 -15.43 13.10 7.97
N ARG A 124 -16.49 13.45 8.70
CA ARG A 124 -17.32 14.62 8.42
C ARG A 124 -17.25 15.59 9.58
N TYR A 125 -17.15 16.87 9.28
CA TYR A 125 -17.21 17.92 10.28
C TYR A 125 -18.02 19.10 9.76
N ASP A 126 -18.68 19.82 10.65
CA ASP A 126 -19.43 21.02 10.32
C ASP A 126 -18.63 22.25 10.74
N ASP A 127 -18.54 23.24 9.85
CA ASP A 127 -17.87 24.52 10.10
C ASP A 127 -18.67 25.64 9.45
N GLU A 128 -18.90 26.73 10.19
CA GLU A 128 -19.71 27.89 9.78
C GLU A 128 -21.08 27.56 9.12
N GLY A 129 -21.70 26.43 9.51
CA GLY A 129 -22.99 25.98 8.97
C GLY A 129 -22.91 25.20 7.64
N ALA A 130 -21.70 24.89 7.16
CA ALA A 130 -21.45 23.98 6.05
C ALA A 130 -20.85 22.66 6.56
N SER A 131 -21.15 21.55 5.87
CA SER A 131 -20.62 20.22 6.19
C SER A 131 -19.50 19.88 5.23
N TYR A 132 -18.38 19.41 5.77
CA TYR A 132 -17.15 19.10 5.06
C TYR A 132 -16.79 17.64 5.24
N VAL A 133 -16.10 17.07 4.24
CA VAL A 133 -15.56 15.71 4.29
C VAL A 133 -14.05 15.78 4.20
N ILE A 134 -13.36 15.03 5.05
CA ILE A 134 -11.92 14.80 4.97
C ILE A 134 -11.66 13.31 4.74
N ALA A 135 -10.57 12.98 4.08
CA ALA A 135 -9.99 11.64 4.11
C ALA A 135 -8.70 11.68 4.93
N ALA A 136 -8.51 10.68 5.78
CA ALA A 136 -7.37 10.59 6.68
C ALA A 136 -6.96 9.13 6.87
N THR A 137 -5.71 8.92 7.28
CA THR A 137 -5.15 7.60 7.53
C THR A 137 -4.85 7.39 9.01
N HIS A 138 -5.18 6.21 9.53
CA HIS A 138 -4.73 5.75 10.85
C HIS A 138 -4.37 4.27 10.77
N PHE A 139 -3.08 3.96 10.87
CA PHE A 139 -2.55 2.64 10.54
C PHE A 139 -2.13 1.79 11.72
N GLU A 140 -1.94 2.36 12.92
CA GLU A 140 -1.49 1.57 14.06
C GLU A 140 -2.64 0.67 14.57
N ALA A 141 -2.42 -0.61 14.85
CA ALA A 141 -1.15 -1.34 14.73
C ALA A 141 -0.93 -2.03 13.38
N THR A 142 -2.00 -2.39 12.67
CA THR A 142 -1.97 -3.28 11.49
C THR A 142 -2.97 -2.88 10.42
N ASP A 143 -3.24 -1.58 10.29
CA ASP A 143 -4.29 -1.05 9.44
C ASP A 143 -3.76 -0.36 8.17
N ALA A 144 -2.43 -0.31 7.98
CA ALA A 144 -1.82 0.11 6.71
C ALA A 144 -2.31 -0.74 5.53
N ARG A 145 -2.50 -2.05 5.79
CA ARG A 145 -3.06 -3.03 4.84
C ARG A 145 -4.48 -2.73 4.33
N MET A 146 -5.18 -1.78 4.94
CA MET A 146 -6.49 -1.28 4.46
C MET A 146 -6.37 -0.06 3.55
N CYS A 147 -5.16 0.50 3.38
CA CYS A 147 -4.89 1.62 2.50
C CYS A 147 -4.13 1.18 1.25
N PHE A 148 -3.14 0.30 1.39
CA PHE A 148 -2.37 -0.26 0.28
C PHE A 148 -1.82 -1.65 0.64
N PRO A 149 -1.60 -2.56 -0.33
CA PRO A 149 -0.94 -3.84 -0.08
C PRO A 149 0.49 -3.65 0.42
N CYS A 150 0.88 -4.23 1.56
CA CYS A 150 2.22 -4.01 2.10
C CYS A 150 2.71 -5.13 3.01
N TRP A 151 4.02 -5.11 3.32
CA TRP A 151 4.58 -5.88 4.42
C TRP A 151 4.32 -5.13 5.73
N ASP A 152 3.12 -5.32 6.28
CA ASP A 152 2.62 -4.61 7.47
C ASP A 152 3.14 -5.25 8.77
N GLU A 153 4.47 -5.33 8.88
CA GLU A 153 5.20 -5.84 10.03
C GLU A 153 6.25 -4.81 10.48
N PRO A 154 6.34 -4.48 11.78
CA PRO A 154 7.15 -3.35 12.27
C PRO A 154 8.66 -3.51 12.06
N ASP A 155 9.16 -4.73 11.83
CA ASP A 155 10.57 -5.00 11.56
C ASP A 155 10.97 -4.86 10.08
N LEU A 156 10.00 -4.65 9.18
CA LEU A 156 10.22 -4.44 7.74
C LEU A 156 10.14 -2.96 7.38
N LYS A 157 11.17 -2.21 7.82
CA LYS A 157 11.29 -0.77 7.52
C LYS A 157 11.56 -0.52 6.04
N ALA A 158 10.94 0.53 5.50
CA ALA A 158 11.17 1.01 4.15
C ALA A 158 11.08 2.54 4.09
N THR A 159 11.70 3.14 3.06
CA THR A 159 11.48 4.54 2.70
C THR A 159 10.17 4.69 1.94
N PHE A 160 9.40 5.75 2.20
CA PHE A 160 8.17 6.06 1.48
C PHE A 160 8.33 7.36 0.69
N GLY A 161 8.10 7.29 -0.62
CA GLY A 161 7.81 8.43 -1.48
C GLY A 161 6.30 8.49 -1.72
N VAL A 162 5.63 9.53 -1.25
CA VAL A 162 4.16 9.64 -1.32
C VAL A 162 3.74 10.71 -2.33
N THR A 163 2.75 10.37 -3.14
CA THR A 163 2.02 11.28 -4.02
C THR A 163 0.53 11.17 -3.74
N VAL A 164 -0.17 12.30 -3.69
CA VAL A 164 -1.64 12.36 -3.59
C VAL A 164 -2.19 13.08 -4.80
N VAL A 165 -3.18 12.49 -5.46
CA VAL A 165 -3.98 13.14 -6.50
C VAL A 165 -5.38 13.43 -5.94
N ALA A 166 -5.71 14.69 -5.75
CA ALA A 166 -6.95 15.12 -5.13
C ALA A 166 -7.71 16.13 -6.00
N ALA A 167 -8.99 16.33 -5.72
CA ALA A 167 -9.76 17.41 -6.33
C ALA A 167 -9.09 18.78 -6.06
N ASP A 168 -9.18 19.69 -7.04
CA ASP A 168 -8.68 21.05 -6.85
C ASP A 168 -9.38 21.77 -5.69
N GLY A 169 -8.64 22.63 -5.00
CA GLY A 169 -9.10 23.31 -3.78
C GLY A 169 -8.94 22.50 -2.48
N LEU A 170 -8.62 21.21 -2.55
CA LEU A 170 -8.25 20.42 -1.36
C LEU A 170 -6.76 20.58 -1.03
N THR A 171 -6.44 20.50 0.27
CA THR A 171 -5.06 20.42 0.75
C THR A 171 -4.71 18.96 1.05
N ALA A 172 -3.61 18.47 0.49
CA ALA A 172 -3.04 17.17 0.82
C ALA A 172 -1.90 17.34 1.84
N LEU A 173 -1.85 16.48 2.86
CA LEU A 173 -0.82 16.44 3.88
C LEU A 173 -0.24 15.03 3.99
N SER A 174 1.04 14.92 4.33
CA SER A 174 1.74 13.66 4.55
C SER A 174 2.89 13.84 5.55
N ASN A 175 3.67 12.79 5.79
CA ASN A 175 4.73 12.75 6.79
C ASN A 175 5.94 13.63 6.44
N ALA A 176 6.11 13.97 5.16
CA ALA A 176 7.22 14.73 4.62
C ALA A 176 6.73 16.03 3.94
N PRO A 177 7.58 17.05 3.77
CA PRO A 177 7.18 18.31 3.13
C PRO A 177 6.78 18.11 1.67
N GLU A 178 5.82 18.91 1.21
CA GLU A 178 5.46 19.02 -0.21
C GLU A 178 6.67 19.55 -1.01
N ILE A 179 7.01 18.85 -2.10
CA ILE A 179 8.11 19.24 -3.00
C ILE A 179 7.63 19.61 -4.40
N GLU A 180 6.41 19.21 -4.77
CA GLU A 180 5.83 19.53 -6.07
C GLU A 180 4.30 19.53 -6.01
N ARG A 181 3.71 20.50 -6.71
CA ARG A 181 2.25 20.58 -6.94
C ARG A 181 1.99 20.90 -8.40
N ARG A 182 1.16 20.08 -9.03
CA ARG A 182 0.85 20.21 -10.45
C ARG A 182 -0.63 19.98 -10.73
N SER A 183 -1.26 20.93 -11.42
CA SER A 183 -2.59 20.74 -11.98
C SER A 183 -2.57 19.70 -13.10
N LEU A 184 -3.55 18.80 -13.09
CA LEU A 184 -3.74 17.76 -14.08
C LEU A 184 -4.80 18.18 -15.12
N PRO A 185 -4.79 17.60 -16.34
CA PRO A 185 -5.75 17.96 -17.39
C PRO A 185 -7.22 17.70 -17.05
N ASP A 186 -7.48 16.82 -16.08
CA ASP A 186 -8.82 16.46 -15.60
C ASP A 186 -9.33 17.39 -14.48
N GLY A 187 -8.58 18.45 -14.14
CA GLY A 187 -8.95 19.41 -13.11
C GLY A 187 -8.57 18.99 -11.69
N ARG A 188 -7.89 17.85 -11.50
CA ARG A 188 -7.31 17.45 -10.20
C ARG A 188 -5.93 18.07 -10.00
N VAL A 189 -5.41 17.96 -8.79
CA VAL A 189 -4.05 18.38 -8.42
C VAL A 189 -3.26 17.18 -7.95
N ARG A 190 -2.07 16.98 -8.53
CA ARG A 190 -1.07 16.03 -8.05
C ARG A 190 -0.10 16.75 -7.11
N VAL A 191 0.00 16.26 -5.88
CA VAL A 191 0.90 16.74 -4.84
C VAL A 191 1.91 15.64 -4.52
N ARG A 192 3.19 15.95 -4.64
CA ARG A 192 4.29 15.02 -4.31
C ARG A 192 5.02 15.51 -3.08
N PHE A 193 5.30 14.59 -2.16
CA PHE A 193 6.02 14.84 -0.92
C PHE A 193 7.46 14.32 -1.03
N ALA A 194 8.36 14.85 -0.21
CA ALA A 194 9.72 14.32 -0.09
C ALA A 194 9.72 12.89 0.47
N ASP A 195 10.83 12.19 0.30
CA ASP A 195 11.01 10.86 0.88
C ASP A 195 11.04 10.92 2.42
N THR A 196 10.47 9.90 3.06
CA THR A 196 10.59 9.72 4.51
C THR A 196 11.98 9.24 4.93
N MET A 197 12.34 9.46 6.20
CA MET A 197 13.53 8.87 6.82
C MET A 197 13.24 7.44 7.33
N ILE A 198 14.29 6.62 7.53
CA ILE A 198 14.25 5.27 8.13
C ILE A 198 14.68 5.29 9.60
#